data_AF-A0A533SII7-F1
#
_entry.id   AF-A0A533SII7-F1
#
_cell.length_a   1.000
_cell.length_b   1.000
_cell.length_c   1.000
_cell.angle_alpha   90.00
_cell.angle_beta   90.00
_cell.angle_gamma   90.00
#
_symmetry.space_group_name_H-M   'P 1'
#
loop_
_entity.id
_entity.type
_entity.pdbx_description
1 polymer ?
#
loop_
_entity_poly.entity_id
_entity_poly.type
_entity_poly.pdbx_seq_one_letter_code
_entity_poly.pdbx_strand_id
1 'polypeptide(L)'
;MNHEPDHQYFTFSAEEKQRLKPTAAFDVLINNADRKGGHVLVGQDGHYWLIDHGVCFHVDDKLRTVIWDFAGEPVPAELLAAIQRVREALEVEDSPLRAALKPLLNRQEIRRLAERARSLLEHPVYPFLTGQQRPYPWPPV
;
A
#
# COMPACT_ATOMS: atom_id res chain seq x y z
N MET A 1 12.39 -12.78 15.70
CA MET A 1 11.38 -11.72 15.93
C MET A 1 10.32 -12.32 16.84
N ASN A 2 10.19 -11.84 18.08
CA ASN A 2 9.01 -12.13 18.89
C ASN A 2 7.99 -11.04 18.56
N HIS A 3 6.91 -11.41 17.87
CA HIS A 3 5.74 -10.55 17.68
C HIS A 3 4.66 -10.99 18.67
N GLU A 4 3.90 -10.03 19.20
CA GLU A 4 2.70 -10.34 19.96
C GLU A 4 1.58 -10.66 18.97
N PRO A 5 1.08 -11.91 18.89
CA PRO A 5 0.11 -12.34 17.88
C PRO A 5 -1.18 -11.52 17.87
N ASP A 6 -1.50 -10.93 19.01
CA ASP A 6 -2.74 -10.19 19.22
C ASP A 6 -2.58 -8.69 18.91
N HIS A 7 -1.36 -8.16 18.75
CA HIS A 7 -1.14 -6.75 18.40
C HIS A 7 -1.10 -6.56 16.89
N GLN A 8 -2.28 -6.51 16.30
CA GLN A 8 -2.50 -6.34 14.86
C GLN A 8 -3.42 -5.13 14.59
N TYR A 9 -3.61 -4.78 13.32
CA TYR A 9 -4.40 -3.61 12.92
C TYR A 9 -5.74 -3.40 13.68
N PHE A 10 -6.49 -4.47 13.95
CA PHE A 10 -7.78 -4.38 14.64
C PHE A 10 -7.68 -4.04 16.14
N THR A 11 -6.52 -4.25 16.76
CA THR A 11 -6.24 -3.90 18.16
C THR A 11 -5.42 -2.62 18.29
N PHE A 12 -5.03 -1.99 17.18
CA PHE A 12 -4.30 -0.73 17.21
C PHE A 12 -5.16 0.39 17.79
N SER A 13 -4.53 1.20 18.65
CA SER A 13 -5.04 2.49 19.09
C SER A 13 -5.21 3.45 17.92
N ALA A 14 -5.96 4.55 18.13
CA ALA A 14 -6.13 5.58 17.11
C ALA A 14 -4.79 6.19 16.66
N GLU A 15 -3.84 6.39 17.60
CA GLU A 15 -2.51 6.90 17.30
C GLU A 15 -1.69 5.93 16.44
N GLU A 16 -1.71 4.64 16.77
CA GLU A 16 -1.04 3.60 16.00
C GLU A 16 -1.62 3.48 14.59
N LYS A 17 -2.94 3.61 14.45
CA LYS A 17 -3.59 3.65 13.15
C LYS A 17 -3.11 4.83 12.33
N GLN A 18 -3.00 6.04 12.89
CA GLN A 18 -2.51 7.22 12.16
C GLN A 18 -1.11 7.00 11.53
N ARG A 19 -0.27 6.15 12.13
CA ARG A 19 1.04 5.78 11.58
C ARG A 19 0.98 4.90 10.32
N LEU A 20 -0.21 4.42 9.93
CA LEU A 20 -0.43 3.60 8.73
C LEU A 20 -0.69 4.37 7.44
N LYS A 21 -0.67 5.72 7.46
CA LYS A 21 -0.77 6.53 6.23
C LYS A 21 0.23 6.13 5.12
N PRO A 22 1.51 5.83 5.44
CA PRO A 22 2.45 5.31 4.45
C PRO A 22 2.04 3.93 3.92
N THR A 23 1.54 3.04 4.78
CA THR A 23 1.05 1.71 4.39
C THR A 23 -0.13 1.80 3.44
N ALA A 24 -1.12 2.65 3.74
CA ALA A 24 -2.28 2.86 2.86
C ALA A 24 -1.85 3.39 1.49
N ALA A 25 -0.92 4.34 1.44
CA ALA A 25 -0.41 4.88 0.18
C ALA A 25 0.36 3.82 -0.61
N PHE A 26 1.15 2.99 0.09
CA PHE A 26 1.88 1.88 -0.50
C PHE A 26 0.94 0.82 -1.06
N ASP A 27 -0.12 0.42 -0.34
CA ASP A 27 -1.13 -0.54 -0.80
C ASP A 27 -1.82 -0.07 -2.09
N VAL A 28 -2.19 1.22 -2.18
CA VAL A 28 -2.72 1.83 -3.41
C VAL A 28 -1.68 1.75 -4.53
N LEU A 29 -0.45 2.15 -4.24
CA LEU A 29 0.64 2.18 -5.21
C LEU A 29 1.04 0.79 -5.71
N ILE A 30 0.90 -0.27 -4.92
CA ILE A 30 1.20 -1.65 -5.38
C ILE A 30 -0.05 -2.43 -5.75
N ASN A 31 -1.26 -1.88 -5.56
CA ASN A 31 -2.52 -2.56 -5.82
C ASN A 31 -2.62 -3.86 -5.01
N ASN A 32 -2.39 -3.75 -3.70
CA ASN A 32 -2.40 -4.89 -2.79
C ASN A 32 -3.82 -5.49 -2.71
N ALA A 33 -3.98 -6.73 -3.19
CA ALA A 33 -5.27 -7.38 -3.27
C ALA A 33 -5.62 -8.23 -2.03
N ASP A 34 -4.82 -8.21 -0.97
CA ASP A 34 -5.07 -9.02 0.23
C ASP A 34 -4.39 -8.48 1.51
N ARG A 35 -4.42 -7.15 1.77
CA ARG A 35 -3.97 -6.66 3.08
C ARG A 35 -4.96 -7.08 4.16
N LYS A 36 -4.50 -7.88 5.11
CA LYS A 36 -5.24 -8.26 6.34
C LYS A 36 -4.61 -7.62 7.57
N GLY A 37 -5.34 -7.64 8.69
CA GLY A 37 -4.89 -6.98 9.91
C GLY A 37 -3.57 -7.52 10.46
N GLY A 38 -3.42 -8.85 10.44
CA GLY A 38 -2.19 -9.52 10.86
C GLY A 38 -1.01 -9.40 9.88
N HIS A 39 -1.18 -8.68 8.76
CA HIS A 39 -0.08 -8.45 7.83
C HIS A 39 0.75 -7.19 8.15
N VAL A 40 0.42 -6.50 9.26
CA VAL A 40 1.21 -5.40 9.82
C VAL A 40 1.75 -5.86 11.16
N LEU A 41 3.07 -6.05 11.25
CA LEU A 41 3.76 -6.47 12.46
C LEU A 41 4.46 -5.28 13.10
N VAL A 42 4.36 -5.14 14.41
CA VAL A 42 5.07 -4.10 15.17
C VAL A 42 6.35 -4.69 15.74
N GLY A 43 7.50 -4.16 15.32
CA GLY A 43 8.81 -4.50 15.89
C GLY A 43 8.99 -3.93 17.30
N GLN A 44 9.95 -4.47 18.06
CA GLN A 44 10.27 -3.96 19.41
C GLN A 44 10.79 -2.52 19.42
N ASP A 45 11.30 -2.05 18.28
CA ASP A 45 11.70 -0.67 18.01
C ASP A 45 10.53 0.23 17.58
N GLY A 46 9.31 -0.32 17.57
CA GLY A 46 8.11 0.34 17.08
C GLY A 46 8.02 0.39 15.55
N HIS A 47 8.94 -0.20 14.79
CA HIS A 47 8.88 -0.21 13.32
C HIS A 47 7.75 -1.09 12.82
N TYR A 48 7.03 -0.65 11.78
CA TYR A 48 5.96 -1.42 11.17
C TYR A 48 6.48 -2.22 9.99
N TRP A 49 6.45 -3.55 10.11
CA TRP A 49 6.82 -4.47 9.05
C TRP A 49 5.57 -4.91 8.29
N LEU A 50 5.58 -4.71 6.97
CA LEU A 50 4.52 -5.17 6.09
C LEU A 50 4.93 -6.52 5.48
N ILE A 51 4.11 -7.54 5.67
CA ILE A 51 4.34 -8.88 5.12
C ILE A 51 3.28 -9.23 4.08
N ASP A 52 3.50 -10.32 3.35
CA ASP A 52 2.56 -10.90 2.39
C ASP A 52 2.14 -9.96 1.24
N HIS A 53 3.06 -9.77 0.29
CA HIS A 53 2.84 -8.98 -0.94
C HIS A 53 2.69 -9.87 -2.18
N GLY A 54 2.36 -11.16 -2.01
CA GLY A 54 2.31 -12.14 -3.10
C GLY A 54 1.22 -11.87 -4.16
N VAL A 55 0.22 -11.06 -3.81
CA VAL A 55 -0.91 -10.69 -4.68
C VAL A 55 -0.97 -9.17 -4.93
N CYS A 56 0.17 -8.62 -5.36
CA CYS A 56 0.33 -7.21 -5.71
C CYS A 56 0.63 -7.04 -7.22
N PHE A 57 0.69 -5.80 -7.67
CA PHE A 57 1.10 -5.33 -9.00
C PHE A 57 0.21 -5.73 -10.17
N HIS A 58 -0.90 -6.42 -9.93
CA HIS A 58 -1.85 -6.78 -10.98
C HIS A 58 -2.27 -5.57 -11.81
N VAL A 59 -2.45 -5.78 -13.12
CA VAL A 59 -2.78 -4.71 -14.09
C VAL A 59 -4.16 -4.10 -13.87
N ASP A 60 -5.16 -4.94 -13.61
CA ASP A 60 -6.50 -4.53 -13.17
C ASP A 60 -6.49 -4.03 -11.72
N ASP A 61 -7.38 -3.09 -11.41
CA ASP A 61 -7.54 -2.57 -10.05
C ASP A 61 -8.18 -3.63 -9.15
N LYS A 62 -7.41 -4.12 -8.19
CA LYS A 62 -7.76 -5.22 -7.27
C LYS A 62 -7.53 -4.85 -5.80
N LEU A 63 -7.26 -3.58 -5.52
CA LEU A 63 -6.97 -3.07 -4.19
C LEU A 63 -8.00 -3.58 -3.18
N ARG A 64 -7.52 -4.32 -2.19
CA ARG A 64 -8.32 -4.86 -1.10
C ARG A 64 -7.46 -4.84 0.14
N THR A 65 -7.66 -3.80 0.94
CA THR A 65 -7.00 -3.63 2.22
C THR A 65 -7.98 -3.66 3.39
N VAL A 66 -7.49 -3.67 4.63
CA VAL A 66 -8.30 -3.42 5.83
C VAL A 66 -8.09 -2.00 6.36
N ILE A 67 -7.04 -1.31 5.90
CA ILE A 67 -6.59 0.01 6.36
C ILE A 67 -7.39 1.09 5.61
N TRP A 68 -8.67 1.21 5.95
CA TRP A 68 -9.61 2.15 5.32
C TRP A 68 -9.83 3.43 6.10
N ASP A 69 -9.21 3.60 7.27
CA ASP A 69 -9.44 4.77 8.13
C ASP A 69 -9.18 6.10 7.39
N PHE A 70 -8.34 6.07 6.35
CA PHE A 70 -7.93 7.24 5.58
C PHE A 70 -8.72 7.46 4.28
N ALA A 71 -9.70 6.61 3.94
CA ALA A 71 -10.43 6.74 2.68
C ALA A 71 -11.08 8.13 2.56
N GLY A 72 -10.81 8.85 1.46
CA GLY A 72 -11.26 10.23 1.27
C GLY A 72 -10.42 11.30 1.97
N GLU A 73 -9.44 10.94 2.80
CA GLU A 73 -8.49 11.88 3.38
C GLU A 73 -7.39 12.28 2.38
N PRO A 74 -6.83 13.49 2.50
CA PRO A 74 -5.68 13.89 1.70
C PRO A 74 -4.44 13.06 2.03
N VAL A 75 -3.69 12.67 1.00
CA VAL A 75 -2.39 12.01 1.17
C VAL A 75 -1.37 13.05 1.65
N PRO A 76 -0.60 12.77 2.72
CA PRO A 76 0.44 13.67 3.21
C PRO A 76 1.45 14.08 2.13
N ALA A 77 1.88 15.36 2.16
CA ALA A 77 2.75 15.93 1.14
C ALA A 77 4.12 15.23 1.03
N GLU A 78 4.66 14.76 2.16
CA GLU A 78 5.89 13.99 2.22
C GLU A 78 5.77 12.64 1.50
N LEU A 79 4.59 12.01 1.54
CA LEU A 79 4.31 10.78 0.81
C LEU A 79 4.12 11.04 -0.67
N LEU A 80 3.41 12.12 -1.04
CA LEU A 80 3.30 12.55 -2.44
C LEU A 80 4.69 12.83 -3.04
N ALA A 81 5.58 13.50 -2.31
CA ALA A 81 6.96 13.71 -2.75
C ALA A 81 7.72 12.39 -2.94
N ALA A 82 7.49 11.38 -2.10
CA ALA A 82 8.07 10.05 -2.28
C ALA A 82 7.50 9.31 -3.50
N ILE A 83 6.18 9.38 -3.70
CA ILE A 83 5.49 8.80 -4.86
C ILE A 83 5.95 9.45 -6.17
N GLN A 84 6.17 10.76 -6.16
CA GLN A 84 6.73 11.50 -7.29
C GLN A 84 8.11 10.95 -7.69
N ARG A 85 9.01 10.74 -6.72
CA ARG A 85 10.34 10.14 -6.98
C ARG A 85 10.23 8.72 -7.55
N VAL A 86 9.29 7.92 -7.05
CA VAL A 86 9.02 6.57 -7.59
C VAL A 86 8.55 6.67 -9.04
N ARG A 87 7.59 7.55 -9.36
CA ARG A 87 7.09 7.75 -10.72
C ARG A 87 8.21 8.14 -11.68
N GLU A 88 9.02 9.14 -11.31
CA GLU A 88 10.17 9.60 -12.10
C GLU A 88 11.17 8.47 -12.34
N ALA A 89 11.49 7.70 -11.31
CA ALA A 89 12.38 6.54 -11.44
C ALA A 89 11.80 5.48 -12.39
N LEU A 90 10.49 5.23 -12.40
CA LEU A 90 9.88 4.26 -13.33
C LEU A 90 9.88 4.75 -14.78
N GLU A 91 9.86 6.06 -15.02
CA GLU A 91 9.87 6.65 -16.36
C GLU A 91 11.27 6.58 -17.01
N VAL A 92 12.34 6.70 -16.22
CA VAL A 92 13.73 6.56 -16.69
C VAL A 92 14.07 5.09 -16.98
N GLU A 93 14.51 4.79 -18.21
CA GLU A 93 14.70 3.41 -18.69
C GLU A 93 15.75 2.60 -17.91
N ASP A 94 16.81 3.28 -17.47
CA ASP A 94 17.96 2.71 -16.75
C ASP A 94 18.00 3.08 -15.27
N SER A 95 16.87 3.50 -14.68
CA SER A 95 16.85 3.78 -13.25
C SER A 95 17.11 2.50 -12.45
N PRO A 96 17.78 2.58 -11.28
CA PRO A 96 17.99 1.42 -10.41
C PRO A 96 16.68 0.71 -10.04
N LEU A 97 15.60 1.47 -9.81
CA LEU A 97 14.29 0.91 -9.48
C LEU A 97 13.70 0.11 -10.65
N ARG A 98 13.70 0.68 -11.86
CA ARG A 98 13.15 0.01 -13.04
C ARG A 98 13.97 -1.22 -13.39
N ALA A 99 15.30 -1.14 -13.28
CA ALA A 99 16.19 -2.27 -13.48
C ALA A 99 15.91 -3.41 -12.48
N ALA A 100 15.65 -3.08 -11.20
CA ALA A 100 15.31 -4.07 -10.18
C ALA A 100 13.92 -4.71 -10.39
N LEU A 101 12.95 -3.98 -10.93
CA LEU A 101 11.59 -4.49 -11.16
C LEU A 101 11.44 -5.27 -12.47
N LYS A 102 12.20 -4.93 -13.52
CA LYS A 102 12.18 -5.60 -14.84
C LYS A 102 12.24 -7.14 -14.80
N PRO A 103 13.07 -7.78 -13.95
CA PRO A 103 13.11 -9.25 -13.87
C PRO A 103 11.97 -9.86 -13.03
N LEU A 104 11.23 -9.05 -12.26
CA LEU A 104 10.19 -9.51 -11.33
C LEU A 104 8.77 -9.26 -11.84
N LEU A 105 8.59 -8.20 -12.63
CA LEU A 105 7.30 -7.73 -13.12
C LEU A 105 7.33 -7.59 -14.64
N ASN A 106 6.19 -7.87 -15.27
CA ASN A 106 6.04 -7.65 -16.69
C ASN A 106 5.91 -6.14 -17.02
N ARG A 107 6.08 -5.80 -18.30
CA ARG A 107 6.04 -4.40 -18.77
C ARG A 107 4.73 -3.69 -18.46
N GLN A 108 3.60 -4.41 -18.50
CA GLN A 108 2.29 -3.82 -18.22
C GLN A 108 2.11 -3.53 -16.73
N GLU A 109 2.58 -4.41 -15.85
CA GLU A 109 2.55 -4.21 -14.39
C GLU A 109 3.37 -2.99 -13.97
N ILE A 110 4.59 -2.84 -14.51
CA ILE A 110 5.45 -1.66 -14.27
C ILE A 110 4.76 -0.39 -14.79
N ARG A 111 4.14 -0.44 -15.96
CA ARG A 111 3.37 0.68 -16.50
C ARG A 111 2.19 1.04 -15.61
N ARG A 112 1.41 0.06 -15.16
CA ARG A 112 0.25 0.27 -14.26
C ARG A 112 0.66 0.80 -12.90
N LEU A 113 1.82 0.39 -12.38
CA LEU A 113 2.42 0.97 -11.18
C LEU A 113 2.71 2.48 -11.37
N ALA A 114 3.32 2.87 -12.49
CA ALA A 114 3.59 4.27 -12.79
C ALA A 114 2.29 5.09 -13.02
N GLU A 115 1.28 4.50 -13.67
CA GLU A 115 -0.04 5.11 -13.86
C GLU A 115 -0.77 5.34 -12.53
N ARG A 116 -0.71 4.37 -11.60
CA ARG A 116 -1.27 4.52 -10.25
C ARG A 116 -0.54 5.59 -9.45
N ALA A 117 0.79 5.67 -9.56
CA ALA A 117 1.56 6.76 -8.97
C ALA A 117 1.11 8.13 -9.52
N ARG A 118 0.94 8.25 -10.84
CA ARG A 118 0.46 9.48 -11.50
C ARG A 118 -0.93 9.86 -11.01
N SER A 119 -1.88 8.92 -11.02
CA SER A 119 -3.25 9.17 -10.60
C SER A 119 -3.33 9.68 -9.16
N LEU A 120 -2.55 9.11 -8.24
CA LEU A 120 -2.50 9.56 -6.86
C LEU A 120 -1.86 10.94 -6.68
N LEU A 121 -0.99 11.37 -7.60
CA LEU A 121 -0.41 12.72 -7.60
C LEU A 121 -1.36 13.76 -8.17
N GLU A 122 -2.14 13.40 -9.20
CA GLU A 122 -3.17 14.26 -9.81
C GLU A 122 -4.40 14.42 -8.89
N HIS A 123 -4.74 13.36 -8.15
CA HIS A 123 -5.83 13.32 -7.18
C HIS A 123 -5.28 12.86 -5.82
N PRO A 124 -4.72 13.78 -5.01
CA PRO A 124 -3.96 13.47 -3.78
C PRO A 124 -4.86 13.09 -2.60
N VAL A 125 -5.73 12.11 -2.80
CA VAL A 125 -6.72 11.62 -1.84
C VAL A 125 -6.69 10.10 -1.85
N TYR A 126 -6.73 9.48 -0.67
CA TYR A 126 -6.85 8.03 -0.59
C TYR A 126 -8.17 7.56 -1.21
N PRO A 127 -8.17 6.55 -2.10
CA PRO A 127 -9.37 6.15 -2.81
C PRO A 127 -10.41 5.53 -1.86
N PHE A 128 -11.69 5.78 -2.14
CA PHE A 128 -12.77 4.99 -1.55
C PHE A 128 -12.83 3.61 -2.19
N LEU A 129 -13.25 2.62 -1.40
CA LEU A 129 -13.67 1.33 -1.94
C LEU A 129 -14.87 1.50 -2.87
N THR A 130 -14.81 0.94 -4.07
CA THR A 130 -15.99 0.77 -4.91
C THR A 130 -16.82 -0.43 -4.41
N GLY A 131 -18.15 -0.29 -4.47
CA GLY A 131 -19.15 -0.94 -3.61
C GLY A 131 -19.27 -2.47 -3.56
N GLN A 132 -18.37 -3.25 -4.16
CA GLN A 132 -18.32 -4.72 -4.04
C GLN A 132 -17.11 -5.25 -3.25
N GLN A 133 -16.20 -4.36 -2.85
CA GLN A 133 -14.91 -4.71 -2.26
C GLN A 133 -14.83 -4.46 -0.75
N ARG A 134 -15.94 -4.30 -0.01
CA ARG A 134 -15.89 -4.33 1.46
C ARG A 134 -15.59 -5.76 1.89
N PRO A 135 -14.36 -6.12 2.30
CA PRO A 135 -14.11 -7.44 2.83
C PRO A 135 -14.72 -7.43 4.22
N TYR A 136 -15.63 -8.37 4.50
CA TYR A 136 -15.85 -8.73 5.90
C TYR A 136 -14.49 -9.05 6.52
N PRO A 137 -14.19 -8.59 7.75
CA PRO A 137 -12.94 -8.93 8.41
C PRO A 137 -12.81 -10.45 8.45
N TRP A 138 -11.68 -10.97 7.94
CA TRP A 138 -11.35 -12.38 7.98
C TRP A 138 -10.02 -12.57 8.72
N PRO A 139 -9.93 -13.48 9.72
CA PRO A 139 -11.04 -14.28 10.26
C PRO A 139 -12.12 -13.40 10.93
N PRO A 140 -13.39 -13.87 10.98
CA PRO A 140 -14.45 -13.17 11.68
C PRO A 140 -14.06 -13.06 13.17
N VAL A 141 -14.22 -11.86 13.72
CA VAL A 141 -14.16 -11.59 15.17
C VAL A 141 -15.40 -12.12 15.88
#